data_AF-A0AAN5I5E4-F1
#
_entry.id   AF-A0AAN5I5E4-F1
#
_cell.length_a   1.000
_cell.length_b   1.000
_cell.length_c   1.000
_cell.angle_alpha   90.00
_cell.angle_beta   90.00
_cell.angle_gamma   90.00
#
_symmetry.space_group_name_H-M   'P 1'
#
loop_
_entity.id
_entity.type
_entity.pdbx_description
1 polymer ?
#
loop_
_entity_poly.entity_id
_entity_poly.type
_entity_poly.pdbx_seq_one_letter_code
_entity_poly.pdbx_strand_id
1 'polypeptide(L)'
;MCTYNAFMCDETLEEFFSDCPFEIDKKGVIEMFTSNIKQTFKKTKRELQRVAPTVDEFIALFGLALWNGHMSLLSSKIAQLVTKNRQSIICELSKVYTRNGVNDHASRI
;
A
#
# COMPACT_ATOMS: atom_id res chain seq x y z
N MET A 1 -9.43 16.40 -11.68
CA MET A 1 -8.19 15.65 -11.38
C MET A 1 -8.28 15.23 -9.91
N CYS A 2 -8.54 13.96 -9.62
CA CYS A 2 -8.68 13.50 -8.23
C CYS A 2 -7.29 13.30 -7.61
N THR A 3 -6.96 14.10 -6.59
CA THR A 3 -5.76 13.90 -5.77
C THR A 3 -6.09 12.99 -4.60
N TYR A 4 -5.57 11.75 -4.63
CA TYR A 4 -5.57 10.87 -3.47
C TYR A 4 -4.52 11.39 -2.47
N ASN A 5 -4.98 11.93 -1.34
CA ASN A 5 -4.12 12.42 -0.28
C ASN A 5 -4.17 11.43 0.89
N ALA A 6 -3.04 10.81 1.21
CA ALA A 6 -2.83 10.16 2.49
C ALA A 6 -2.31 11.20 3.48
N PHE A 7 -2.95 11.33 4.63
CA PHE A 7 -2.46 12.15 5.75
C PHE A 7 -2.38 11.30 7.00
N MET A 8 -1.50 11.70 7.90
CA MET A 8 -1.30 11.11 9.21
C MET A 8 -1.72 12.16 10.23
N CYS A 9 -2.51 11.76 11.23
CA CYS A 9 -2.94 12.66 12.30
C CYS A 9 -1.97 12.52 13.47
N ASP A 10 -1.26 13.59 13.82
CA ASP A 10 -0.26 13.57 14.89
C ASP A 10 -0.93 13.26 16.26
N GLU A 11 -2.17 13.70 16.45
CA GLU A 11 -2.97 13.45 17.66
C GLU A 11 -3.19 11.94 17.91
N THR A 12 -3.40 11.15 16.84
CA THR A 12 -3.56 9.69 16.97
C THR A 12 -2.26 8.96 17.29
N LEU A 13 -1.10 9.56 17.02
CA LEU A 13 0.18 8.97 17.41
C LEU A 13 0.48 9.19 18.88
N GLU A 14 0.15 10.37 19.42
CA GLU A 14 0.28 10.63 20.85
C GLU A 14 -0.54 9.65 21.70
N GLU A 15 -1.78 9.38 21.28
CA GLU A 15 -2.64 8.36 21.89
C GLU A 15 -2.04 6.95 21.73
N PHE A 16 -1.54 6.59 20.54
CA PHE A 16 -0.92 5.28 20.32
C PHE A 16 0.28 5.01 21.25
N PHE A 17 1.10 6.05 21.53
CA PHE A 17 2.26 5.93 22.41
C PHE A 17 1.94 6.26 23.88
N SER A 18 0.71 6.66 24.24
CA SER A 18 0.33 6.90 25.63
C SER A 18 0.45 5.62 26.45
N ASP A 19 0.06 4.50 25.85
CA ASP A 19 -0.03 3.18 26.49
C ASP A 19 1.29 2.40 26.50
N CYS A 20 2.40 3.03 26.10
CA CYS A 20 3.71 2.39 26.14
C CYS A 20 4.14 2.17 27.61
N PRO A 21 4.38 0.91 28.06
CA PRO A 21 4.69 0.60 29.46
C PRO A 21 6.14 0.95 29.86
N PHE A 22 6.95 1.41 28.91
CA PHE A 22 8.36 1.77 29.12
C PHE A 22 8.51 3.29 29.17
N GLU A 23 9.42 3.78 30.02
CA GLU A 23 9.87 5.17 29.94
C GLU A 23 10.70 5.36 28.66
N ILE A 24 10.05 5.89 27.62
CA ILE A 24 10.65 6.25 26.35
C ILE A 24 10.49 7.75 26.11
N ASP A 25 11.41 8.33 25.33
CA ASP A 25 11.22 9.67 24.79
C ASP A 25 10.11 9.66 23.72
N LYS A 26 8.86 9.77 24.18
CA LYS A 26 7.66 9.73 23.33
C LYS A 26 7.70 10.82 22.25
N LYS A 27 8.16 12.02 22.61
CA LYS A 27 8.23 13.16 21.69
C LYS A 27 9.25 12.89 20.58
N GLY A 28 10.46 12.46 20.93
CA GLY A 28 11.48 12.09 19.94
C GLY A 28 11.05 10.96 19.01
N VAL A 29 10.33 9.95 19.55
CA VAL A 29 9.77 8.85 18.75
C VAL A 29 8.71 9.35 17.78
N ILE A 30 7.76 10.17 18.22
CA ILE A 30 6.70 10.73 17.36
C ILE A 30 7.30 11.60 16.26
N GLU A 31 8.26 12.47 16.59
CA GLU A 31 8.95 13.32 15.60
C GLU A 31 9.69 12.47 14.55
N MET A 32 10.41 11.44 14.99
CA MET A 32 11.12 10.53 14.10
C MET A 32 10.17 9.74 13.20
N PHE A 33 9.10 9.19 13.78
CA PHE A 33 8.06 8.48 13.04
C PHE A 33 7.43 9.38 11.97
N THR A 34 7.05 10.60 12.37
CA THR A 34 6.47 11.59 11.47
C THR A 34 7.39 11.95 10.32
N SER A 35 8.68 12.18 10.61
CA SER A 35 9.70 12.44 9.59
C SER A 35 9.83 11.27 8.60
N ASN A 36 9.89 10.05 9.10
CA ASN A 36 10.01 8.84 8.30
C ASN A 36 8.78 8.61 7.41
N ILE A 37 7.56 8.81 7.93
CA ILE A 37 6.33 8.70 7.16
C ILE A 37 6.27 9.78 6.07
N LYS A 38 6.59 11.04 6.40
CA LYS A 38 6.65 12.13 5.41
C LYS A 38 7.64 11.81 4.28
N GLN A 39 8.81 11.28 4.61
CA GLN A 39 9.80 10.86 3.61
C GLN A 39 9.29 9.69 2.75
N THR A 40 8.64 8.72 3.37
CA THR A 40 8.03 7.57 2.68
C THR A 40 6.95 8.05 1.71
N PHE A 41 6.02 8.91 2.14
CA PHE A 41 5.01 9.50 1.26
C PHE A 41 5.63 10.27 0.09
N LYS A 42 6.67 11.07 0.34
CA LYS A 42 7.36 11.80 -0.73
C LYS A 42 7.98 10.86 -1.76
N LYS A 43 8.62 9.77 -1.33
CA LYS A 43 9.21 8.75 -2.21
C LYS A 43 8.12 8.01 -2.99
N THR A 44 7.11 7.49 -2.31
CA THR A 44 5.99 6.77 -2.93
C THR A 44 5.26 7.63 -3.96
N LYS A 45 4.99 8.90 -3.64
CA LYS A 45 4.36 9.84 -4.58
C LYS A 45 5.21 10.03 -5.83
N ARG A 46 6.53 10.16 -5.69
CA ARG A 46 7.45 10.29 -6.83
C ARG A 46 7.42 9.04 -7.71
N GLU A 47 7.42 7.85 -7.11
CA GLU A 47 7.35 6.60 -7.86
C GLU A 47 6.01 6.44 -8.59
N LEU A 48 4.89 6.76 -7.94
CA LEU A 48 3.57 6.76 -8.57
C LEU A 48 3.47 7.76 -9.71
N GLN A 49 4.08 8.95 -9.58
CA GLN A 49 4.15 9.92 -10.67
C GLN A 49 5.01 9.43 -11.83
N ARG A 50 6.09 8.69 -11.56
CA ARG A 50 6.97 8.11 -12.58
C ARG A 50 6.28 6.99 -13.36
N VAL A 51 5.58 6.09 -12.65
CA VAL A 51 4.84 4.97 -13.27
C VAL A 51 3.55 5.44 -13.93
N ALA A 52 2.97 6.54 -13.42
CA ALA A 52 1.72 7.16 -13.88
C ALA A 52 0.61 6.12 -14.11
N PRO A 53 0.20 5.38 -13.05
CA PRO A 53 -0.74 4.29 -13.21
C PRO A 53 -2.10 4.79 -13.70
N THR A 54 -2.73 4.00 -14.55
CA THR A 54 -4.16 4.19 -14.89
C THR A 54 -5.04 3.95 -13.66
N VAL A 55 -6.32 4.33 -13.73
CA VAL A 55 -7.27 4.07 -12.64
C VAL A 55 -7.37 2.57 -12.34
N ASP A 56 -7.43 1.74 -13.39
CA ASP A 56 -7.51 0.29 -13.26
C ASP A 56 -6.24 -0.29 -12.59
N GLU A 57 -5.05 0.20 -12.99
CA GLU A 57 -3.78 -0.16 -12.36
C GLU A 57 -3.71 0.27 -10.91
N PHE A 58 -4.17 1.48 -10.59
CA PHE A 58 -4.17 1.99 -9.22
C PHE A 58 -5.08 1.16 -8.30
N ILE A 59 -6.26 0.77 -8.79
CA ILE A 59 -7.18 -0.11 -8.05
C ILE A 59 -6.56 -1.50 -7.88
N ALA A 60 -5.92 -2.05 -8.91
CA ALA A 60 -5.24 -3.34 -8.82
C ALA A 60 -4.09 -3.31 -7.80
N LEU A 61 -3.27 -2.25 -7.80
CA LEU A 61 -2.21 -2.04 -6.81
C LEU A 61 -2.78 -1.99 -5.38
N PHE A 62 -3.89 -1.28 -5.19
CA PHE A 62 -4.56 -1.22 -3.89
C PHE A 62 -5.06 -2.59 -3.43
N GLY A 63 -5.70 -3.36 -4.32
CA GLY A 63 -6.15 -4.71 -4.05
C GLY A 63 -5.00 -5.67 -3.70
N LEU A 64 -3.88 -5.57 -4.42
CA LEU A 64 -2.68 -6.38 -4.15
C LEU A 64 -1.99 -6.01 -2.83
N ALA A 65 -2.03 -4.74 -2.44
CA ALA A 65 -1.53 -4.28 -1.14
C ALA A 65 -2.40 -4.78 0.02
N LEU A 66 -3.73 -4.79 -0.17
CA LEU A 66 -4.69 -5.31 0.81
C LEU A 66 -4.53 -6.83 1.01
N TRP A 67 -4.49 -7.57 -0.10
CA TRP A 67 -4.25 -9.01 -0.09
C TRP A 67 -2.74 -9.31 -0.08
N ASN A 68 -1.99 -8.74 0.86
CA ASN A 68 -0.57 -9.09 1.00
C ASN A 68 -0.43 -10.48 1.65
N GLY A 69 0.49 -11.30 1.12
CA GLY A 69 0.76 -12.65 1.62
C GLY A 69 1.78 -12.71 2.75
N HIS A 70 2.24 -11.57 3.27
CA HIS A 70 3.37 -11.50 4.20
C HIS A 70 2.99 -11.70 5.68
N MET A 71 1.73 -12.01 5.96
CA MET A 71 1.29 -12.32 7.31
C MET A 71 1.72 -13.76 7.66
N SER A 72 2.82 -13.89 8.41
CA SER A 72 3.43 -15.15 8.89
C SER A 72 2.54 -15.99 9.83
N LEU A 73 1.26 -15.61 9.99
CA LEU A 73 0.29 -16.21 10.91
C LEU A 73 -1.07 -16.50 10.27
N LEU A 74 -1.20 -16.43 8.94
CA LEU A 74 -2.47 -16.75 8.30
C LEU A 74 -2.77 -18.23 8.41
N SER A 75 -3.99 -18.56 8.85
CA SER A 75 -4.51 -19.91 8.69
C SER A 75 -4.48 -20.32 7.22
N SER A 76 -4.33 -21.62 6.95
CA SER A 76 -4.29 -22.16 5.58
C SER A 76 -5.46 -21.66 4.72
N LYS A 77 -6.64 -21.52 5.31
CA LYS A 77 -7.84 -20.98 4.66
C LYS A 77 -7.67 -19.53 4.22
N ILE A 78 -7.09 -18.67 5.07
CA ILE A 78 -6.88 -17.26 4.74
C ILE A 78 -5.75 -17.13 3.70
N ALA A 79 -4.70 -17.93 3.80
CA ALA A 79 -3.62 -17.97 2.81
C ALA A 79 -4.14 -18.36 1.41
N GLN A 80 -5.03 -19.36 1.34
CA GLN A 80 -5.71 -19.73 0.10
C GLN A 80 -6.56 -18.59 -0.46
N LEU A 81 -7.29 -17.89 0.41
CA LEU A 81 -8.14 -16.77 0.00
C LEU A 81 -7.31 -15.58 -0.52
N VAL A 82 -6.22 -15.25 0.16
CA VAL A 82 -5.24 -14.24 -0.30
C VAL A 82 -4.71 -14.63 -1.68
N THR A 83 -4.26 -15.87 -1.85
CA THR A 83 -3.71 -16.36 -3.13
C THR A 83 -4.74 -16.25 -4.25
N LYS A 84 -5.96 -16.74 -4.00
CA LYS A 84 -7.07 -16.70 -4.96
C LYS A 84 -7.38 -15.26 -5.37
N ASN A 85 -7.53 -14.35 -4.41
CA ASN A 85 -7.89 -12.96 -4.70
C ASN A 85 -6.79 -12.22 -5.44
N ARG A 86 -5.52 -12.43 -5.08
CA ARG A 86 -4.37 -11.87 -5.82
C ARG A 86 -4.35 -12.36 -7.26
N GLN A 87 -4.53 -13.66 -7.48
CA GLN A 87 -4.59 -14.24 -8.83
C GLN A 87 -5.75 -13.66 -9.64
N SER A 88 -6.93 -13.50 -9.04
CA SER A 88 -8.07 -12.86 -9.71
C SER A 88 -7.78 -11.41 -10.10
N ILE A 89 -7.16 -10.62 -9.22
CA ILE A 89 -6.79 -9.23 -9.52
C ILE A 89 -5.81 -9.16 -10.70
N ILE A 90 -4.76 -9.98 -10.69
CA ILE A 90 -3.77 -10.02 -11.78
C ILE A 90 -4.44 -10.46 -13.10
N CYS A 91 -5.29 -11.48 -13.05
CA CYS A 91 -5.99 -11.98 -14.24
C CYS A 91 -6.91 -10.92 -14.86
N GLU A 92 -7.68 -10.20 -14.04
CA GLU A 92 -8.53 -9.12 -14.54
C GLU A 92 -7.70 -7.95 -15.08
N LEU A 93 -6.59 -7.58 -14.43
CA LEU A 93 -5.70 -6.55 -14.94
C LEU A 93 -5.09 -6.93 -16.30
N SER A 94 -4.67 -8.18 -16.49
CA SER A 94 -4.20 -8.69 -17.80
C SER A 94 -5.27 -8.63 -18.89
N LYS A 95 -6.55 -8.87 -18.54
CA LYS A 95 -7.67 -8.70 -19.50
C LYS A 95 -7.84 -7.24 -19.89
N VAL A 96 -7.72 -6.30 -18.93
CA VAL A 96 -7.76 -4.85 -19.20
C VAL A 96 -6.63 -4.44 -20.13
N TYR A 97 -5.40 -4.92 -19.90
CA TYR A 97 -4.28 -4.64 -20.79
C TYR A 97 -4.51 -5.15 -22.22
N THR A 98 -4.98 -6.39 -22.34
CA THR A 98 -5.32 -6.99 -23.65
C THR A 98 -6.40 -6.15 -24.37
N ARG A 99 -7.46 -5.76 -23.66
CA ARG A 99 -8.55 -4.92 -24.22
C ARG A 99 -8.04 -3.56 -24.70
N ASN A 100 -7.06 -2.99 -24.00
CA ASN A 100 -6.48 -1.69 -24.33
C ASN A 100 -5.34 -1.77 -25.36
N GLY A 101 -5.07 -2.96 -25.92
CA GLY A 101 -4.02 -3.16 -26.93
C GLY A 101 -2.59 -3.10 -26.38
N VAL A 102 -2.40 -3.25 -25.06
CA VAL A 102 -1.08 -3.24 -24.42
C VAL A 102 -0.48 -4.64 -24.47
N ASN A 103 0.30 -4.90 -25.52
CA ASN A 103 0.85 -6.23 -25.84
C ASN A 103 2.05 -6.63 -24.96
N ASP A 104 2.78 -5.67 -24.39
CA ASP A 104 3.86 -5.92 -23.42
C ASP A 104 3.55 -5.24 -22.09
N HIS A 105 2.72 -5.91 -21.29
CA HIS A 105 2.37 -5.47 -19.93
C HIS A 105 3.11 -6.28 -18.85
N ALA A 106 4.01 -7.19 -19.24
CA ALA A 106 4.80 -7.99 -18.30
C ALA A 106 5.74 -7.11 -17.48
N SER A 107 6.24 -6.01 -18.05
CA SER A 107 7.04 -5.00 -17.36
C SER A 107 6.23 -4.12 -16.39
N ARG A 108 4.89 -4.22 -16.39
CA ARG A 108 3.98 -3.43 -15.56
C ARG A 108 3.23 -4.25 -14.50
N ILE A 109 3.45 -5.57 -14.44
CA ILE A 109 2.90 -6.50 -13.44
C ILE A 109 3.96 -6.87 -12.42
#